data_AF-A0A3D2KDE3-F1
#
_entry.id   AF-A0A3D2KDE3-F1
#
_cell.length_a   1.000
_cell.length_b   1.000
_cell.length_c   1.000
_cell.angle_alpha   90.00
_cell.angle_beta   90.00
_cell.angle_gamma   90.00
#
_symmetry.space_group_name_H-M   'P 1'
#
loop_
_entity.id
_entity.type
_entity.pdbx_description
1 polymer ?
#
loop_
_entity_poly.entity_id
_entity_poly.type
_entity_poly.pdbx_seq_one_letter_code
_entity_poly.pdbx_strand_id
1 'polypeptide(L)'
;MDKNEIKDKLLEIIEEEMPEVDKTSIDTTASLADDGLDSVSLIKVIVDAEKTFDVAFDDRELALNKYENLDDMVDLIEEKLQ
;
A
#
# COMPACT_ATOMS: atom_id res chain seq x y z
N MET A 1 15.83 3.00 -2.20
CA MET A 1 15.17 1.96 -1.38
C MET A 1 14.75 0.90 -2.36
N ASP A 2 15.07 -0.36 -2.11
CA ASP A 2 14.76 -1.43 -3.08
C ASP A 2 13.29 -1.88 -2.92
N LYS A 3 12.65 -2.39 -3.99
CA LYS A 3 11.24 -2.84 -3.94
C LYS A 3 10.90 -3.73 -2.75
N ASN A 4 11.80 -4.64 -2.39
CA ASN A 4 11.60 -5.55 -1.25
C ASN A 4 11.49 -4.78 0.08
N GLU A 5 12.30 -3.73 0.28
CA GLU A 5 12.23 -2.92 1.49
C GLU A 5 10.95 -2.06 1.54
N ILE A 6 10.50 -1.57 0.38
CA ILE A 6 9.23 -0.83 0.25
C ILE A 6 8.05 -1.75 0.59
N LYS A 7 8.08 -2.96 0.05
CA LYS A 7 7.05 -3.99 0.27
C LYS A 7 6.97 -4.40 1.74
N ASP A 8 8.11 -4.68 2.38
CA ASP A 8 8.15 -5.04 3.80
C ASP A 8 7.57 -3.91 4.66
N LYS A 9 7.93 -2.65 4.39
CA LYS A 9 7.36 -1.49 5.10
C LYS A 9 5.87 -1.29 4.84
N LEU A 10 5.39 -1.49 3.61
CA LEU A 10 3.96 -1.40 3.30
C LEU A 10 3.16 -2.47 4.08
N LEU A 11 3.69 -3.68 4.19
CA LEU A 11 3.08 -4.75 4.99
C LEU A 11 3.06 -4.40 6.49
N GLU A 12 4.10 -3.76 7.01
CA GLU A 12 4.11 -3.24 8.38
C GLU A 12 3.02 -2.17 8.59
N ILE A 13 2.88 -1.23 7.66
CA ILE A 13 1.81 -0.20 7.72
C ILE A 13 0.43 -0.86 7.72
N ILE A 14 0.21 -1.87 6.87
CA ILE A 14 -1.07 -2.58 6.84
C ILE A 14 -1.32 -3.34 8.13
N GLU A 15 -0.31 -3.99 8.72
CA GLU A 15 -0.44 -4.67 10.01
C GLU A 15 -0.77 -3.68 11.15
N GLU A 16 -0.23 -2.46 11.10
CA GLU A 16 -0.53 -1.40 12.08
C GLU A 16 -1.95 -0.83 11.91
N GLU A 17 -2.36 -0.53 10.68
CA GLU A 17 -3.68 0.07 10.39
C GLU A 17 -4.82 -0.95 10.41
N MET A 18 -4.49 -2.23 10.15
CA MET A 18 -5.43 -3.35 10.08
C MET A 18 -4.89 -4.55 10.86
N PRO A 19 -4.84 -4.47 12.20
CA PRO A 19 -4.31 -5.54 13.06
C PRO A 19 -5.15 -6.83 13.01
N GLU A 20 -6.33 -6.78 12.40
CA GLU A 20 -7.20 -7.93 12.13
C GLU A 20 -6.86 -8.69 10.85
N VAL A 21 -6.01 -8.13 9.99
CA VAL A 21 -5.50 -8.76 8.76
C VAL A 21 -4.12 -9.35 9.04
N ASP A 22 -3.94 -10.65 8.76
CA ASP A 22 -2.64 -11.30 8.89
C ASP A 22 -1.76 -10.92 7.70
N LYS A 23 -0.67 -10.19 7.93
CA LYS A 23 0.29 -9.81 6.88
C LYS A 23 0.83 -10.98 6.06
N THR A 24 0.85 -12.19 6.64
CA THR A 24 1.32 -13.39 5.95
C THR A 24 0.26 -14.01 5.05
N SER A 25 -1.01 -13.59 5.20
CA SER A 25 -2.11 -13.98 4.34
C SER A 25 -2.42 -12.97 3.23
N ILE A 26 -1.85 -11.77 3.27
CA ILE A 26 -2.04 -10.75 2.23
C ILE A 26 -1.30 -11.22 0.97
N ASP A 27 -2.05 -11.57 -0.06
CA ASP A 27 -1.47 -11.82 -1.37
C ASP A 27 -1.28 -10.47 -2.05
N THR A 28 -0.05 -9.98 -1.97
CA THR A 28 0.35 -8.69 -2.58
C THR A 28 0.14 -8.62 -4.09
N THR A 29 -0.10 -9.75 -4.75
CA THR A 29 -0.42 -9.85 -6.19
C THR A 29 -1.92 -10.04 -6.45
N ALA A 30 -2.69 -10.39 -5.42
CA ALA A 30 -4.13 -10.50 -5.50
C ALA A 30 -4.78 -9.11 -5.53
N SER A 31 -6.02 -9.10 -6.01
CA SER A 31 -6.84 -7.90 -6.01
C SER A 31 -7.02 -7.40 -4.58
N LEU A 32 -6.72 -6.12 -4.30
CA LEU A 32 -6.96 -5.52 -2.98
C LEU A 32 -8.43 -5.61 -2.57
N ALA A 33 -9.34 -5.65 -3.56
CA ALA A 33 -10.77 -5.84 -3.33
C ALA A 33 -11.13 -7.27 -2.88
N ASP A 34 -10.34 -8.28 -3.26
CA ASP A 34 -10.56 -9.67 -2.90
C ASP A 34 -10.02 -9.99 -1.50
N ASP A 35 -8.97 -9.29 -1.05
CA ASP A 35 -8.39 -9.41 0.30
C ASP A 35 -9.23 -8.74 1.40
N GLY A 36 -10.41 -8.20 1.04
CA GLY A 36 -11.33 -7.60 2.00
C GLY A 36 -10.87 -6.24 2.54
N LEU A 37 -9.90 -5.60 1.89
CA LEU A 37 -9.46 -4.26 2.23
C LEU A 37 -10.58 -3.26 1.90
N ASP A 38 -11.16 -2.66 2.94
CA ASP A 38 -12.15 -1.61 2.72
C ASP A 38 -11.48 -0.33 2.17
N SER A 39 -12.28 0.45 1.45
CA SER A 39 -11.81 1.69 0.82
C SER A 39 -11.21 2.70 1.80
N VAL A 40 -11.60 2.64 3.08
CA VAL A 40 -11.14 3.59 4.10
C VAL A 40 -9.75 3.20 4.59
N SER A 41 -9.53 1.92 4.83
CA SER A 41 -8.28 1.35 5.31
C SER A 41 -7.20 1.49 4.24
N LEU A 42 -7.54 1.27 2.97
CA LEU A 42 -6.60 1.50 1.87
C LEU A 42 -6.15 2.97 1.78
N ILE A 43 -7.06 3.93 1.97
CA ILE A 43 -6.67 5.36 2.02
C ILE A 43 -5.71 5.63 3.19
N LYS A 44 -5.95 5.04 4.38
CA LYS A 44 -5.05 5.21 5.53
C LYS A 44 -3.66 4.65 5.24
N VAL A 45 -3.59 3.45 4.65
CA VAL A 45 -2.32 2.84 4.23
C VAL A 45 -1.57 3.75 3.26
N ILE A 46 -2.25 4.34 2.28
CA ILE A 46 -1.62 5.29 1.34
C ILE A 46 -1.10 6.54 2.07
N VAL A 47 -1.90 7.13 2.97
CA VAL A 47 -1.54 8.33 3.74
C VAL A 47 -0.39 8.08 4.72
N ASP A 48 -0.28 6.87 5.29
CA ASP A 48 0.84 6.52 6.15
C ASP A 48 2.07 6.09 5.36
N ALA A 49 1.89 5.53 4.16
CA ALA A 49 2.98 5.34 3.20
C ALA A 49 3.58 6.68 2.79
N GLU A 50 2.78 7.71 2.49
CA GLU A 50 3.26 9.08 2.24
C GLU A 50 4.24 9.56 3.31
N LYS A 51 3.84 9.44 4.59
CA LYS A 51 4.66 9.88 5.72
C LYS A 51 5.90 9.00 5.91
N THR A 52 5.76 7.70 5.69
CA THR A 52 6.83 6.71 5.92
C THR A 52 7.94 6.79 4.87
N PHE A 53 7.56 7.06 3.62
CA PHE A 53 8.48 7.18 2.49
C PHE A 53 8.83 8.63 2.14
N ASP A 54 8.23 9.61 2.81
CA ASP A 54 8.38 11.05 2.55
C ASP A 54 8.04 11.40 1.08
N VAL A 55 6.97 10.79 0.57
CA VAL A 55 6.45 11.00 -0.79
C VAL A 55 5.06 11.64 -0.72
N ALA A 56 4.62 12.26 -1.82
CA ALA A 56 3.27 12.82 -1.95
C ALA A 56 2.52 12.12 -3.09
N PHE A 57 1.29 11.69 -2.79
CA PHE A 57 0.34 11.12 -3.73
C PHE A 57 -0.68 12.20 -4.08
N ASP A 58 -0.94 12.39 -5.37
CA ASP A 58 -1.97 13.32 -5.83
C ASP A 58 -3.37 12.70 -5.68
N ASP A 59 -4.42 13.54 -5.76
CA ASP A 59 -5.82 13.08 -5.65
C ASP A 59 -6.20 11.96 -6.64
N ARG A 60 -5.48 11.84 -7.77
CA ARG A 60 -5.69 10.81 -8.79
C ARG A 60 -4.92 9.53 -8.46
N GLU A 61 -3.83 9.63 -7.71
CA GLU A 61 -3.07 8.52 -7.14
C GLU A 61 -3.74 8.01 -5.86
N LEU A 62 -4.54 8.80 -5.16
CA LEU A 62 -5.42 8.33 -4.09
C LEU A 62 -6.65 7.55 -4.60
N ALA A 63 -6.85 7.52 -5.92
CA ALA A 63 -7.99 6.84 -6.53
C ALA A 63 -7.80 5.31 -6.45
N LEU A 64 -8.57 4.66 -5.59
CA LEU A 64 -8.46 3.22 -5.27
C LEU A 64 -8.55 2.32 -6.49
N ASN A 65 -9.20 2.77 -7.56
CA ASN A 65 -9.32 2.04 -8.82
C ASN A 65 -8.02 2.03 -9.65
N LYS A 66 -6.94 2.68 -9.19
CA LYS A 66 -5.61 2.60 -9.81
C LYS A 66 -4.76 1.45 -9.29
N TYR A 67 -5.07 0.93 -8.11
CA TYR A 67 -4.32 -0.16 -7.51
C TYR A 67 -5.14 -1.43 -7.69
N GLU A 68 -4.68 -2.29 -8.60
CA GLU A 68 -5.22 -3.63 -8.71
C GLU A 68 -4.73 -4.44 -7.51
N ASN A 69 -3.45 -4.34 -7.20
CA ASN A 69 -2.79 -5.07 -6.13
C ASN A 69 -1.80 -4.17 -5.36
N LEU A 70 -1.11 -4.76 -4.37
CA LEU A 70 -0.14 -4.05 -3.52
C LEU A 70 1.18 -3.77 -4.25
N ASP A 71 1.55 -4.60 -5.22
CA ASP A 71 2.75 -4.38 -6.03
C ASP A 71 2.62 -3.09 -6.88
N ASP A 72 1.42 -2.72 -7.34
CA ASP A 72 1.18 -1.43 -8.01
C ASP A 72 1.53 -0.24 -7.10
N MET A 73 1.25 -0.35 -5.80
CA MET A 73 1.62 0.67 -4.81
C MET A 73 3.14 0.71 -4.58
N VAL A 74 3.77 -0.46 -4.50
CA VAL A 74 5.24 -0.59 -4.36
C VAL A 74 5.94 0.08 -5.54
N ASP A 75 5.48 -0.18 -6.75
CA ASP A 75 6.05 0.38 -7.98
C ASP A 75 5.91 1.90 -8.01
N LEU A 76 4.74 2.43 -7.65
CA LEU A 76 4.53 3.87 -7.58
C LEU A 76 5.42 4.57 -6.54
N ILE A 77 5.60 3.95 -5.36
CA ILE A 77 6.49 4.48 -4.32
C ILE A 77 7.94 4.42 -4.77
N GLU A 78 8.35 3.33 -5.41
CA GLU A 78 9.71 3.21 -5.98
C GLU A 78 9.96 4.33 -7.01
N GLU A 79 9.03 4.55 -7.95
CA GLU A 79 9.14 5.62 -8.94
C GLU A 79 9.26 7.01 -8.31
N LYS A 80 8.55 7.27 -7.20
CA LYS A 80 8.60 8.55 -6.49
C LYS A 80 9.87 8.74 -5.65
N LEU A 81 10.54 7.65 -5.26
CA LEU A 81 11.79 7.67 -4.48
C LEU A 81 13.05 7.81 -5.34
N GLN A 82 12.92 7.75 -6.67
CA GLN A 82 14.01 8.00 -7.64
C GLN A 82 14.19 9.50 -7.91
#